data_AF-A0A9P1P9D0-F1
#
_entry.id   AF-A0A9P1P9D0-F1
#
_cell.length_a   1.000
_cell.length_b   1.000
_cell.length_c   1.000
_cell.angle_alpha   90.00
_cell.angle_beta   90.00
_cell.angle_gamma   90.00
#
_symmetry.space_group_name_H-M   'P 1'
#
loop_
_entity.id
_entity.type
_entity.pdbx_description
1 polymer ?
#
loop_
_entity_poly.entity_id
_entity_poly.type
_entity_poly.pdbx_seq_one_letter_code
_entity_poly.pdbx_strand_id
1 'polypeptide(L)'
;MNTEKVYYLYGEKHNIKFEPIDWFEDELIGLNHFDCFCKSEQIKLENKLDGFYERIFENVNVGNILFNNLKIDEIVEKKQLWLEEINKDIQNLVWIVRNQIMNLRIKKVIEKNKDIKILCTFGMEHNYLIYKELKKMNDVILLYPIR
;
A
#
# COMPACT_ATOMS: atom_id res chain seq x y z
N MET A 1 8.13 7.52 14.97
CA MET A 1 9.46 7.40 14.34
C MET A 1 9.22 7.06 12.89
N ASN A 2 9.67 7.87 11.93
CA ASN A 2 9.40 7.62 10.50
C ASN A 2 10.04 6.28 10.08
N THR A 3 9.25 5.32 9.62
CA THR A 3 9.67 3.95 9.29
C THR A 3 10.76 3.94 8.21
N GLU A 4 10.75 4.90 7.29
CA GLU A 4 11.80 5.07 6.28
C GLU A 4 13.17 5.35 6.89
N LYS A 5 13.21 6.11 7.99
CA LYS A 5 14.45 6.43 8.71
C LYS A 5 15.07 5.17 9.34
N VAL A 6 14.25 4.21 9.75
CA VAL A 6 14.73 2.92 10.30
C VAL A 6 15.38 2.09 9.21
N TYR A 7 14.70 1.93 8.07
CA TYR A 7 15.21 1.14 6.96
C TYR A 7 16.46 1.75 6.33
N TYR A 8 16.51 3.07 6.21
CA TYR A 8 17.71 3.77 5.74
C TYR A 8 18.92 3.47 6.64
N LEU A 9 18.78 3.65 7.96
CA LEU A 9 19.87 3.38 8.92
C LEU A 9 20.28 1.90 8.94
N TYR A 10 19.32 0.98 8.81
CA TYR A 10 19.61 -0.44 8.68
C TYR A 10 20.38 -0.74 7.38
N GLY A 11 19.95 -0.15 6.25
CA GLY A 11 20.59 -0.30 4.96
C GLY A 11 22.05 0.16 4.98
N GLU A 12 22.30 1.35 5.50
CA GLU A 12 23.65 1.92 5.71
C GLU A 12 24.52 0.97 6.55
N LYS A 13 23.99 0.46 7.66
CA LYS A 13 24.74 -0.44 8.56
C LYS A 13 25.10 -1.78 7.91
N HIS A 14 24.28 -2.26 6.98
CA HIS A 14 24.42 -3.58 6.37
C HIS A 14 24.88 -3.54 4.90
N ASN A 15 25.28 -2.37 4.39
CA ASN A 15 25.65 -2.15 2.99
C ASN A 15 24.54 -2.61 2.00
N ILE A 16 23.29 -2.41 2.39
CA ILE A 16 22.11 -2.67 1.56
C ILE A 16 21.63 -1.31 1.04
N LYS A 17 21.57 -1.18 -0.28
CA LYS A 17 21.05 0.02 -0.92
C LYS A 17 19.55 0.16 -0.63
N PHE A 18 19.17 1.27 0.00
CA PHE A 18 17.78 1.63 0.26
C PHE A 18 17.31 2.70 -0.72
N GLU A 19 16.13 2.52 -1.31
CA GLU A 19 15.52 3.46 -2.25
C GLU A 19 14.10 3.80 -1.75
N PRO A 20 13.82 5.04 -1.31
CA PRO A 20 12.50 5.42 -0.84
C PRO A 20 11.52 5.49 -2.02
N ILE A 21 10.39 4.79 -1.89
CA ILE A 21 9.36 4.75 -2.93
C ILE A 21 8.09 5.49 -2.53
N ASP A 22 7.85 5.69 -1.25
CA ASP A 22 6.60 6.27 -0.76
C ASP A 22 6.61 7.79 -0.89
N TRP A 23 5.46 8.35 -1.20
CA TRP A 23 5.25 9.79 -1.27
C TRP A 23 3.98 10.14 -0.53
N PHE A 24 4.11 11.05 0.42
CA PHE A 24 3.00 11.56 1.18
C PHE A 24 3.35 12.94 1.71
N GLU A 25 2.47 13.91 1.47
CA GLU A 25 2.62 15.28 1.95
C GLU A 25 1.77 15.46 3.21
N ASP A 26 2.24 16.27 4.14
CA ASP A 26 1.56 16.50 5.43
C ASP A 26 0.14 17.06 5.24
N GLU A 27 -0.07 17.83 4.16
CA GLU A 27 -1.34 18.42 3.77
C GLU A 27 -2.43 17.37 3.47
N LEU A 28 -2.02 16.14 3.13
CA LEU A 28 -2.93 15.03 2.85
C LEU A 28 -3.33 14.26 4.11
N ILE A 29 -2.61 14.40 5.24
CA ILE A 29 -2.86 13.65 6.50
C ILE A 29 -4.28 13.94 7.05
N GLY A 30 -4.77 15.16 6.87
CA GLY A 30 -6.05 15.60 7.42
C GLY A 30 -7.28 15.30 6.55
N LEU A 31 -7.08 14.80 5.33
CA LEU A 31 -8.17 14.57 4.41
C LEU A 31 -8.92 13.28 4.76
N ASN A 32 -10.22 13.39 5.05
CA ASN A 32 -11.07 12.25 5.33
C ASN A 32 -12.20 12.13 4.31
N HIS A 33 -12.42 10.91 3.82
CA HIS A 33 -13.49 10.58 2.88
C HIS A 33 -14.88 10.96 3.41
N PHE A 34 -15.05 11.01 4.73
CA PHE A 34 -16.34 11.16 5.39
C PHE A 34 -16.68 12.60 5.82
N ASP A 35 -15.78 13.57 5.60
CA ASP A 35 -15.95 14.95 6.09
C ASP A 35 -17.17 15.67 5.50
N CYS A 36 -17.64 15.25 4.33
CA CYS A 36 -18.82 15.82 3.68
C CYS A 36 -20.16 15.29 4.23
N PHE A 37 -20.14 14.29 5.12
CA PHE A 37 -21.34 13.68 5.68
C PHE A 37 -21.69 14.23 7.07
N CYS A 38 -22.95 14.13 7.48
CA CYS A 38 -23.32 14.47 8.84
C CYS A 38 -22.82 13.41 9.84
N LYS A 39 -22.73 13.75 11.12
CA LYS A 39 -22.15 12.86 12.14
C LYS A 39 -22.78 11.46 12.22
N SER A 40 -24.09 11.36 12.05
CA SER A 40 -24.79 10.06 12.10
C SER A 40 -24.48 9.17 10.89
N GLU A 41 -24.18 9.77 9.74
CA GLU A 41 -23.72 9.06 8.54
C GLU A 41 -22.25 8.68 8.65
N GLN A 42 -21.40 9.57 9.18
CA GLN A 42 -19.99 9.30 9.46
C GLN A 42 -19.84 8.02 10.30
N ILE A 43 -20.58 7.91 11.41
CA ILE A 43 -20.56 6.72 12.28
C ILE A 43 -20.90 5.43 11.51
N LYS A 44 -21.87 5.48 10.58
CA LYS A 44 -22.24 4.30 9.78
C LYS A 44 -21.13 3.91 8.81
N LEU A 45 -20.48 4.89 8.20
CA LEU A 45 -19.37 4.68 7.28
C LEU A 45 -18.13 4.16 8.02
N GLU A 46 -17.82 4.72 9.19
CA GLU A 46 -16.75 4.27 10.09
C GLU A 46 -16.96 2.81 10.51
N ASN A 47 -18.17 2.44 10.98
CA ASN A 47 -18.48 1.06 11.32
C ASN A 47 -18.30 0.10 10.11
N LYS A 48 -18.63 0.55 8.90
CA LYS A 48 -18.40 -0.25 7.68
C LYS A 48 -16.91 -0.40 7.37
N LEU A 49 -16.13 0.67 7.57
CA LEU A 49 -14.68 0.67 7.43
C LEU A 49 -14.03 -0.28 8.45
N ASP A 50 -14.47 -0.25 9.70
CA ASP A 50 -14.03 -1.17 10.76
C ASP A 50 -14.29 -2.64 10.38
N GLY A 51 -15.45 -2.93 9.79
CA GLY A 51 -15.75 -4.26 9.27
C GLY A 51 -14.79 -4.73 8.17
N PHE A 52 -14.16 -3.82 7.40
CA PHE A 52 -13.06 -4.21 6.50
C PHE A 52 -11.80 -4.56 7.27
N TYR A 53 -11.46 -3.80 8.31
CA TYR A 53 -10.29 -4.07 9.14
C TYR A 53 -10.41 -5.38 9.91
N GLU A 54 -11.58 -5.68 10.49
CA GLU A 54 -11.85 -6.97 11.13
C GLU A 54 -11.58 -8.13 10.18
N ARG A 55 -12.11 -8.08 8.95
CA ARG A 55 -11.85 -9.09 7.92
C ARG A 55 -10.36 -9.19 7.54
N ILE A 56 -9.62 -8.09 7.52
CA ILE A 56 -8.17 -8.12 7.28
C ILE A 56 -7.48 -8.89 8.43
N PHE A 57 -7.80 -8.56 9.68
CA PHE A 57 -7.20 -9.18 10.85
C PHE A 57 -7.54 -10.67 10.99
N GLU A 58 -8.75 -11.09 10.63
CA GLU A 58 -9.12 -12.51 10.56
C GLU A 58 -8.25 -13.31 9.58
N ASN A 59 -7.62 -12.65 8.62
CA ASN A 59 -6.83 -13.28 7.55
C ASN A 59 -5.33 -12.99 7.65
N VAL A 60 -4.87 -12.38 8.75
CA VAL A 60 -3.46 -11.99 8.93
C VAL A 60 -2.49 -13.18 8.93
N ASN A 61 -2.94 -14.33 9.46
CA ASN A 61 -2.12 -15.53 9.68
C ASN A 61 -2.30 -16.62 8.61
N VAL A 62 -2.82 -16.28 7.42
CA VAL A 62 -3.02 -17.25 6.33
C VAL A 62 -1.68 -17.75 5.74
N GLY A 63 -0.54 -17.14 6.11
CA GLY A 63 0.81 -17.57 5.71
C GLY A 63 1.88 -17.29 6.79
N ASN A 64 3.14 -17.55 6.45
CA ASN A 64 4.28 -17.38 7.38
C ASN A 64 4.61 -15.92 7.71
N ILE A 65 4.29 -15.01 6.78
CA ILE A 65 4.54 -13.57 6.91
C ILE A 65 3.18 -12.90 7.04
N LEU A 66 3.00 -12.15 8.14
CA LEU A 66 1.77 -11.42 8.42
C LEU A 66 1.42 -10.49 7.26
N PHE A 67 0.14 -10.43 6.91
CA PHE A 67 -0.40 -9.55 5.87
C PHE A 67 0.08 -9.81 4.42
N ASN A 68 1.01 -10.73 4.20
CA ASN A 68 1.54 -11.08 2.89
C ASN A 68 0.74 -12.26 2.31
N ASN A 69 -0.47 -11.97 1.83
CA ASN A 69 -1.31 -12.96 1.13
C ASN A 69 -2.37 -12.30 0.25
N LEU A 70 -2.78 -13.03 -0.80
CA LEU A 70 -3.75 -12.56 -1.80
C LEU A 70 -5.16 -12.36 -1.22
N LYS A 71 -5.52 -13.03 -0.13
CA LYS A 71 -6.87 -12.87 0.47
C LYS A 71 -7.02 -11.50 1.12
N ILE A 72 -5.97 -10.99 1.77
CA ILE A 72 -5.94 -9.62 2.28
C ILE A 72 -5.97 -8.62 1.13
N ASP A 73 -5.24 -8.88 0.04
CA ASP A 73 -5.25 -8.02 -1.15
C ASP A 73 -6.66 -7.83 -1.71
N GLU A 74 -7.45 -8.90 -1.79
CA GLU A 74 -8.85 -8.84 -2.23
C GLU A 74 -9.74 -8.01 -1.30
N ILE A 75 -9.53 -8.11 0.02
CA ILE A 75 -10.31 -7.35 1.02
C ILE A 75 -9.93 -5.87 0.94
N VAL A 76 -8.64 -5.57 0.86
CA VAL A 76 -8.11 -4.21 0.73
C VAL A 76 -8.60 -3.58 -0.57
N GLU A 77 -8.54 -4.29 -1.71
CA GLU A 77 -9.03 -3.76 -2.98
C GLU A 77 -10.50 -3.36 -2.88
N LYS A 78 -11.35 -4.22 -2.30
CA LYS A 78 -12.77 -3.90 -2.08
C LYS A 78 -12.97 -2.70 -1.15
N LYS A 79 -12.13 -2.56 -0.12
CA LYS A 79 -12.15 -1.40 0.79
C LYS A 79 -11.84 -0.12 0.01
N GLN A 80 -10.79 -0.14 -0.82
CA GLN A 80 -10.33 1.04 -1.56
C GLN A 80 -11.29 1.44 -2.68
N LEU A 81 -11.92 0.46 -3.36
CA LEU A 81 -13.00 0.73 -4.32
C LEU A 81 -14.21 1.35 -3.64
N TRP A 82 -14.60 0.84 -2.47
CA TRP A 82 -15.69 1.42 -1.70
C TRP A 82 -15.37 2.86 -1.24
N LEU A 83 -14.14 3.15 -0.80
CA LEU A 83 -13.74 4.53 -0.46
C LEU A 83 -13.78 5.47 -1.68
N GLU A 84 -13.44 4.97 -2.87
CA GLU A 84 -13.58 5.72 -4.13
C GLU A 84 -15.04 6.08 -4.43
N GLU A 85 -15.96 5.13 -4.21
CA GLU A 85 -17.41 5.36 -4.36
C GLU A 85 -17.95 6.41 -3.38
N ILE A 86 -17.39 6.47 -2.16
CA ILE A 86 -17.80 7.43 -1.14
C ILE A 86 -17.30 8.84 -1.46
N ASN A 87 -16.01 8.98 -1.78
CA ASN A 87 -15.42 10.28 -2.08
C ASN A 87 -14.22 10.14 -3.01
N LYS A 88 -14.52 10.22 -4.31
CA LYS A 88 -13.53 10.04 -5.38
C LYS A 88 -12.40 11.07 -5.33
N ASP A 89 -12.71 12.32 -5.00
CA ASP A 89 -11.70 13.39 -5.02
C ASP A 89 -10.66 13.19 -3.92
N ILE A 90 -11.12 12.87 -2.71
CA ILE A 90 -10.23 12.52 -1.58
C ILE A 90 -9.47 11.24 -1.90
N GLN A 91 -10.15 10.19 -2.37
CA GLN A 91 -9.50 8.92 -2.70
C GLN A 91 -8.42 9.08 -3.79
N ASN A 92 -8.66 9.96 -4.76
CA ASN A 92 -7.68 10.26 -5.78
C ASN A 92 -6.40 10.85 -5.18
N LEU A 93 -6.53 11.81 -4.28
CA LEU A 93 -5.40 12.50 -3.65
C LEU A 93 -4.65 11.60 -2.66
N VAL A 94 -5.36 10.94 -1.74
CA VAL A 94 -4.72 10.22 -0.63
C VAL A 94 -4.26 8.80 -0.99
N TRP A 95 -4.86 8.20 -2.03
CA TRP A 95 -4.62 6.81 -2.39
C TRP A 95 -4.12 6.62 -3.83
N ILE A 96 -4.88 7.06 -4.83
CA ILE A 96 -4.57 6.74 -6.25
C ILE A 96 -3.25 7.38 -6.68
N VAL A 97 -3.09 8.70 -6.51
CA VAL A 97 -1.89 9.43 -6.92
C VAL A 97 -0.65 8.91 -6.18
N ARG A 98 -0.76 8.67 -4.87
CA ARG A 98 0.32 8.08 -4.06
C ARG A 98 0.78 6.75 -4.62
N ASN A 99 -0.14 5.82 -4.89
CA ASN A 99 0.19 4.51 -5.45
C ASN A 99 0.77 4.60 -6.87
N GLN A 100 0.33 5.56 -7.70
CA GLN A 100 0.92 5.81 -9.02
C GLN A 100 2.39 6.26 -8.89
N ILE A 101 2.68 7.17 -7.96
CA ILE A 101 4.04 7.64 -7.69
C ILE A 101 4.92 6.50 -7.16
N MET A 102 4.42 5.70 -6.20
CA MET A 102 5.12 4.52 -5.70
C MET A 102 5.46 3.54 -6.83
N ASN A 103 4.50 3.21 -7.69
CA ASN A 103 4.72 2.34 -8.84
C ASN A 103 5.78 2.89 -9.80
N LEU A 104 5.72 4.18 -10.13
CA LEU A 104 6.71 4.83 -10.99
C LEU A 104 8.12 4.73 -10.39
N ARG A 105 8.25 4.97 -9.08
CA ARG A 105 9.53 4.88 -8.37
C ARG A 105 10.06 3.45 -8.31
N ILE A 106 9.20 2.46 -8.02
CA ILE A 106 9.59 1.05 -8.05
C ILE A 106 10.10 0.66 -9.45
N LYS A 107 9.36 0.99 -10.52
CA LYS A 107 9.77 0.69 -11.90
C LYS A 107 11.13 1.31 -12.25
N LYS A 108 11.37 2.57 -11.86
CA LYS A 108 12.68 3.22 -12.02
C LYS A 108 13.80 2.53 -11.24
N VAL A 109 13.53 2.03 -10.04
CA VAL A 109 14.53 1.27 -9.26
C VAL A 109 14.84 -0.05 -9.95
N ILE A 110 13.84 -0.77 -10.44
CA ILE A 110 14.04 -2.02 -11.21
C ILE A 110 14.90 -1.75 -12.46
N GLU A 111 14.57 -0.73 -13.25
CA GLU A 111 15.31 -0.37 -14.47
C GLU A 111 16.78 -0.02 -14.23
N LYS A 112 17.07 0.66 -13.11
CA LYS A 112 18.43 1.05 -12.71
C LYS A 112 19.25 -0.12 -12.16
N ASN A 113 18.60 -1.18 -11.69
CA ASN A 113 19.25 -2.30 -11.02
C ASN A 113 18.83 -3.62 -11.69
N LYS A 114 19.28 -3.81 -12.93
CA LYS A 114 19.04 -5.05 -13.68
C LYS A 114 19.79 -6.23 -13.06
N ASP A 115 19.24 -7.42 -13.23
CA ASP A 115 19.86 -8.71 -12.84
C ASP A 115 20.13 -8.90 -11.34
N ILE A 116 19.57 -8.04 -10.48
CA ILE A 116 19.64 -8.20 -9.02
C ILE A 116 18.28 -8.56 -8.42
N LYS A 117 18.31 -9.14 -7.22
CA LYS A 117 17.10 -9.34 -6.40
C LYS A 117 16.78 -8.05 -5.66
N ILE A 118 15.54 -7.60 -5.77
CA ILE A 118 15.03 -6.42 -5.08
C ILE A 118 13.96 -6.87 -4.09
N LEU A 119 14.13 -6.52 -2.81
CA LEU A 119 13.10 -6.67 -1.80
C LEU A 119 12.31 -5.37 -1.72
N CYS A 120 11.00 -5.42 -2.00
CA CYS A 120 10.11 -4.29 -1.87
C CYS A 120 9.28 -4.43 -0.59
N THR A 121 9.35 -3.44 0.30
CA THR A 121 8.57 -3.38 1.54
C THR A 121 7.78 -2.09 1.63
N PHE A 122 6.52 -2.19 2.03
CA PHE A 122 5.59 -1.07 2.21
C PHE A 122 4.37 -1.55 3.01
N GLY A 123 3.45 -0.63 3.35
CA GLY A 123 2.22 -0.98 4.07
C GLY A 123 1.36 -1.99 3.30
N MET A 124 0.77 -2.96 4.01
CA MET A 124 -0.01 -4.06 3.43
C MET A 124 -1.09 -3.61 2.46
N GLU A 125 -1.66 -2.42 2.67
CA GLU A 125 -2.75 -1.92 1.85
C GLU A 125 -2.31 -1.61 0.40
N HIS A 126 -1.02 -1.43 0.14
CA HIS A 126 -0.51 -1.14 -1.20
C HIS A 126 -0.27 -2.40 -2.05
N ASN A 127 -0.19 -3.57 -1.42
CA ASN A 127 0.24 -4.83 -2.04
C ASN A 127 -0.54 -5.17 -3.32
N TYR A 128 -1.88 -5.15 -3.26
CA TYR A 128 -2.73 -5.54 -4.39
C TYR A 128 -2.44 -4.74 -5.67
N LEU A 129 -2.25 -3.42 -5.53
CA LEU A 129 -2.09 -2.51 -6.66
C LEU A 129 -0.68 -2.62 -7.23
N ILE A 130 0.34 -2.62 -6.36
CA ILE A 130 1.73 -2.81 -6.78
C ILE A 130 1.89 -4.18 -7.46
N TYR A 131 1.33 -5.25 -6.89
CA TYR A 131 1.37 -6.59 -7.50
C TYR A 131 0.74 -6.60 -8.90
N LYS A 132 -0.45 -6.00 -9.07
CA LYS A 132 -1.11 -5.89 -10.39
C LYS A 132 -0.29 -5.12 -11.41
N GLU A 133 0.39 -4.04 -10.99
CA GLU A 133 1.22 -3.23 -11.87
C GLU A 133 2.52 -3.91 -12.27
N LEU A 134 3.22 -4.52 -11.31
CA LEU A 134 4.49 -5.22 -11.58
C LEU A 134 4.28 -6.50 -12.39
N LYS A 135 3.14 -7.19 -12.22
CA LYS A 135 2.81 -8.39 -13.01
C LYS A 135 2.66 -8.10 -14.51
N LYS A 136 2.48 -6.83 -14.91
CA LYS A 136 2.44 -6.40 -16.32
C LYS A 136 3.84 -6.26 -16.94
N MET A 137 4.89 -6.31 -16.14
CA MET A 137 6.28 -6.23 -16.61
C MET A 137 6.74 -7.62 -17.06
N ASN A 138 7.19 -7.74 -18.30
CA ASN A 138 7.61 -9.03 -18.87
C ASN A 138 9.06 -9.40 -18.54
N ASP A 139 9.86 -8.43 -18.09
CA ASP A 139 11.28 -8.54 -17.80
C ASP A 139 11.58 -8.73 -16.30
N VAL A 140 10.53 -8.94 -15.48
CA VAL A 140 10.64 -9.10 -14.03
C VAL A 140 10.02 -10.42 -13.57
N ILE A 141 10.78 -11.19 -12.80
CA ILE A 141 10.24 -12.34 -12.07
C ILE A 141 9.68 -11.83 -10.74
N LEU A 142 8.35 -11.69 -10.67
CA LEU A 142 7.66 -11.24 -9.46
C LEU A 142 7.38 -12.41 -8.52
N LEU A 143 7.95 -12.35 -7.31
CA LEU A 143 7.69 -13.31 -6.23
C LEU A 143 6.78 -12.69 -5.18
N TYR A 144 5.49 -13.01 -5.26
CA TYR A 144 4.50 -12.58 -4.28
C TYR A 144 3.30 -13.56 -4.28
N PRO A 145 2.78 -13.98 -3.12
CA PRO A 145 3.27 -13.71 -1.77
C PRO A 145 4.65 -14.32 -1.50
N ILE A 146 5.45 -13.66 -0.65
CA ILE A 146 6.77 -14.15 -0.21
C ILE A 146 6.59 -15.34 0.75
N ARG A 147 7.49 -16.32 0.74
CA ARG A 147 7.41 -17.54 1.57
C ARG A 147 8.49 -17.60 2.64
#